data_AF-A0A512J472-F1
#
_entry.id   AF-A0A512J472-F1
#
_cell.length_a   1.000
_cell.length_b   1.000
_cell.length_c   1.000
_cell.angle_alpha   90.00
_cell.angle_beta   90.00
_cell.angle_gamma   90.00
#
_symmetry.space_group_name_H-M   'P 1'
#
loop_
_entity.id
_entity.type
_entity.pdbx_description
1 polymer ?
#
loop_
_entity_poly.entity_id
_entity_poly.type
_entity_poly.pdbx_seq_one_letter_code
_entity_poly.pdbx_strand_id
1 'polypeptide(L)' 'MSQPAQSNSETDLKSLPEQVEEAVRNRAVPISHLLRLMSALDADESANENLRVQLRARIGMPLGA' A
#
# COMPACT_ATOMS: atom_id res chain seq x y z
N MET A 1 -23.89 20.09 -21.15
CA MET A 1 -23.15 20.13 -19.86
C MET A 1 -22.03 19.11 -19.95
N SER A 2 -20.81 19.54 -20.25
CA SER A 2 -19.67 18.64 -20.42
C SER A 2 -18.97 18.48 -19.08
N GLN A 3 -19.11 17.34 -18.42
CA GLN A 3 -18.26 17.00 -17.27
C GLN A 3 -16.85 16.75 -17.81
N PRO A 4 -15.81 17.44 -17.31
CA PRO A 4 -14.45 17.02 -17.59
C PRO A 4 -14.26 15.64 -16.96
N ALA A 5 -13.94 14.65 -17.79
CA ALA A 5 -13.36 13.42 -17.33
C ALA A 5 -12.11 13.81 -16.52
N GLN A 6 -12.21 13.77 -15.20
CA GLN A 6 -11.04 13.80 -14.35
C GLN A 6 -10.27 12.52 -14.70
N SER A 7 -9.29 12.64 -15.60
CA SER A 7 -8.15 11.74 -15.70
C SER A 7 -7.52 11.73 -14.32
N ASN A 8 -8.03 10.84 -13.47
CA ASN A 8 -7.45 10.59 -12.18
C ASN A 8 -6.14 9.87 -12.48
N SER A 9 -5.08 10.69 -12.50
CA SER A 9 -3.69 10.38 -12.22
C SER A 9 -3.29 8.97 -12.63
N GLU A 10 -2.63 8.90 -13.79
CA GLU A 10 -1.56 7.96 -14.11
C GLU A 10 -1.13 7.20 -12.84
N THR A 11 -1.74 6.04 -12.61
CA THR A 11 -1.23 5.09 -11.62
C THR A 11 0.05 4.57 -12.24
N ASP A 12 1.12 5.31 -11.95
CA ASP A 12 2.50 4.90 -11.93
C ASP A 12 2.53 3.37 -11.78
N LEU A 13 3.08 2.68 -12.77
CA LEU A 13 3.30 1.23 -12.77
C LEU A 13 4.33 0.81 -11.69
N LYS A 14 4.31 1.47 -10.53
CA LYS A 14 5.11 1.10 -9.37
C LYS A 14 4.67 -0.27 -8.94
N SER A 15 5.65 -1.15 -8.83
CA SER A 15 5.45 -2.51 -8.36
C SER A 15 4.79 -2.44 -6.98
N LEU A 16 3.93 -3.41 -6.66
CA LEU A 16 3.36 -3.56 -5.32
C LEU A 16 4.37 -3.32 -4.18
N PRO A 17 5.60 -3.89 -4.21
CA PRO A 17 6.61 -3.62 -3.20
C PRO A 17 7.01 -2.14 -3.10
N GLU A 18 7.17 -1.43 -4.21
CA GLU A 18 7.53 0.00 -4.22
C GLU A 18 6.42 0.87 -3.61
N GLN A 19 5.15 0.54 -3.91
CA GLN A 19 4.01 1.24 -3.32
C GLN A 19 3.96 1.04 -1.80
N VAL A 20 4.30 -0.16 -1.32
CA VAL A 20 4.37 -0.47 0.11
C VAL A 20 5.51 0.28 0.77
N GLU A 21 6.71 0.27 0.19
CA GLU A 21 7.86 1.00 0.73
C GLU A 21 7.59 2.50 0.82
N GLU A 22 6.98 3.08 -0.21
CA GLU A 22 6.58 4.48 -0.21
C GLU A 22 5.54 4.74 0.87
N ALA A 23 4.54 3.86 1.03
CA ALA A 23 3.51 4.01 2.05
C ALA A 23 4.05 3.86 3.49
N VAL A 24 5.02 2.96 3.68
CA VAL A 24 5.78 2.78 4.93
C VAL A 24 6.75 3.92 5.18
N ARG A 25 7.19 4.67 4.17
CA ARG A 25 8.01 5.88 4.37
C ARG A 25 7.14 7.11 4.62
N ASN A 26 6.06 7.28 3.87
CA ASN A 26 5.18 8.46 3.91
C ASN A 26 4.11 8.37 5.01
N ARG A 27 4.26 9.18 6.08
CA ARG A 27 3.34 9.16 7.24
C ARG A 27 1.98 9.80 6.97
N ALA A 28 1.83 10.50 5.83
CA ALA A 28 0.56 11.10 5.42
C ALA A 28 -0.38 10.08 4.75
N VAL A 29 0.06 8.82 4.56
CA VAL A 29 -0.75 7.79 3.91
C VAL A 29 -1.89 7.38 4.85
N PRO A 30 -3.15 7.43 4.37
CA PRO A 30 -4.29 7.06 5.19
C PRO A 30 -4.30 5.55 5.46
N ILE A 31 -4.80 5.17 6.64
CA ILE A 31 -4.90 3.76 7.07
C ILE A 31 -5.68 2.91 6.07
N SER A 32 -6.74 3.44 5.45
CA SER A 32 -7.50 2.72 4.42
C SER A 32 -6.64 2.30 3.23
N HIS A 33 -5.65 3.11 2.84
CA HIS A 33 -4.71 2.78 1.78
C HIS A 33 -3.69 1.73 2.25
N LEU A 34 -3.17 1.86 3.48
CA LEU A 34 -2.28 0.85 4.06
C LEU A 34 -2.94 -0.54 4.13
N LEU A 35 -4.22 -0.61 4.53
CA LEU A 35 -4.98 -1.85 4.57
C LEU A 35 -5.19 -2.47 3.18
N ARG A 36 -5.43 -1.64 2.16
CA ARG A 36 -5.55 -2.12 0.76
C ARG A 36 -4.23 -2.71 0.26
N LEU A 37 -3.11 -2.04 0.55
CA LEU A 37 -1.77 -2.54 0.21
C LEU A 37 -1.44 -3.83 0.97
N MET A 38 -1.84 -3.93 2.23
CA MET A 38 -1.64 -5.13 3.03
C MET A 38 -2.42 -6.32 2.46
N SER A 39 -3.69 -6.12 2.09
CA SER A 39 -4.50 -7.17 1.46
C SER A 39 -3.92 -7.63 0.12
N ALA A 40 -3.36 -6.71 -0.67
CA ALA A 40 -2.72 -7.05 -1.94
C ALA A 40 -1.39 -7.79 -1.75
N LEU A 41 -0.59 -7.42 -0.72
CA LEU A 41 0.63 -8.13 -0.32
C LEU A 41 0.37 -9.52 0.27
N ASP A 42 -0.76 -9.71 0.94
CA ASP A 42 -1.14 -11.00 1.52
C ASP A 42 -1.60 -11.98 0.44
N ALA A 43 -2.26 -11.47 -0.62
CA ALA A 43 -2.65 -12.25 -1.79
C ALA A 43 -1.47 -12.62 -2.70
N ASP A 44 -0.38 -11.85 -2.68
CA ASP A 44 0.83 -12.13 -3.42
C ASP A 44 1.76 -13.04 -2.61
N GLU A 45 1.76 -14.34 -2.90
CA GLU A 45 2.57 -15.33 -2.16
C GLU A 45 4.09 -15.13 -2.33
N SER A 46 4.51 -14.45 -3.40
CA SER A 46 5.90 -14.09 -3.65
C SER A 46 6.33 -12.78 -3.01
N ALA A 47 5.40 -12.09 -2.32
CA ALA A 47 5.68 -10.81 -1.73
C ALA A 47 6.71 -10.92 -0.61
N ASN A 48 7.61 -9.94 -0.59
CA ASN A 48 8.67 -9.84 0.40
C ASN A 48 8.07 -9.74 1.81
N GLU A 49 8.32 -10.77 2.63
CA GLU A 49 7.83 -10.85 4.01
C GLU A 49 8.30 -9.67 4.86
N ASN A 50 9.48 -9.12 4.56
CA ASN A 50 9.97 -7.92 5.21
C ASN A 50 9.05 -6.72 5.00
N LEU A 51 8.50 -6.53 3.79
CA LEU A 51 7.56 -5.46 3.50
C LEU A 51 6.23 -5.66 4.23
N ARG A 52 5.75 -6.91 4.35
CA ARG A 52 4.56 -7.23 5.16
C ARG A 52 4.77 -6.86 6.63
N VAL A 53 5.92 -7.22 7.20
CA VAL A 53 6.30 -6.91 8.59
C VAL A 53 6.35 -5.40 8.80
N GLN A 54 7.02 -4.66 7.92
CA GLN A 54 7.10 -3.20 8.00
C GLN A 54 5.73 -2.52 7.86
N LEU A 55 4.90 -2.99 6.92
CA LEU A 55 3.55 -2.45 6.73
C LEU A 55 2.63 -2.77 7.91
N ARG A 56 2.72 -3.96 8.51
CA ARG A 56 1.99 -4.30 9.74
C ARG A 56 2.42 -3.43 10.92
N ALA A 57 3.72 -3.26 11.13
CA ALA A 57 4.25 -2.36 12.16
C ALA A 57 3.76 -0.92 11.98
N ARG A 58 3.66 -0.46 10.73
CA ARG A 58 3.12 0.87 10.36
C ARG A 58 1.64 1.01 10.68
N ILE A 59 0.84 -0.01 10.42
CA ILE A 59 -0.60 -0.04 10.70
C ILE A 59 -0.86 -0.17 12.22
N GLY A 60 0.16 -0.55 13.00
CA GLY A 60 0.00 -0.87 14.42
C GLY A 60 -0.61 -2.25 14.64
N MET A 61 -0.56 -3.12 13.63
CA MET A 61 -0.97 -4.50 13.78
C MET A 61 0.19 -5.25 14.47
N PRO A 62 -0.05 -5.90 15.62
CA PRO A 62 1.00 -6.63 16.31
C PRO A 62 1.55 -7.72 15.38
N LEU A 63 2.88 -7.77 15.26
CA LEU A 63 3.59 -8.94 14.75
C LEU A 63 3.27 -10.04 15.77
N GLY A 64 2.46 -11.02 15.37
CA GLY A 64 1.84 -11.99 16.28
C GLY A 64 2.83 -12.57 17.30
N ALA A 65 2.30 -12.84 18.51
CA ALA A 65 2.94 -13.66 19.53
C ALA A 65 3.11 -15.11 19.07
#